data_AF-A0A357CN74-F1
#
_entry.id   AF-A0A357CN74-F1
#
_cell.length_a   1.000
_cell.length_b   1.000
_cell.length_c   1.000
_cell.angle_alpha   90.00
_cell.angle_beta   90.00
_cell.angle_gamma   90.00
#
_symmetry.space_group_name_H-M   'P 1'
#
loop_
_entity.id
_entity.type
_entity.pdbx_description
1 polymer ?
#
loop_
_entity_poly.entity_id
_entity_poly.type
_entity_poly.pdbx_seq_one_letter_code
_entity_poly.pdbx_strand_id
1 'polypeptide(L)'
;MNYDDLKSRLQELGVNLSIGTLLRYRRVGLLPEAKKSHGGRGRGPEIDFPVEALAEAYAARKLFDNEPRPKTETVVKARQIALEALEKGEIFALLADDQGVFPYDFQSRLFAMNWLKNREFIRQGFKPGDNVIFAIGSKNGREIIEVKPDPGGRALKSVKEAVKYSKEAQERQKRSR
;
A
#
# COMPACT_ATOMS: atom_id res chain seq x y z
N MET A 1 9.57 -11.75 -13.66
CA MET A 1 10.03 -12.17 -12.32
C MET A 1 9.25 -13.40 -11.88
N ASN A 2 9.91 -14.50 -11.48
CA ASN A 2 9.19 -15.69 -11.00
C ASN A 2 8.82 -15.59 -9.49
N TYR A 3 8.27 -16.65 -8.90
CA TYR A 3 7.92 -16.66 -7.47
C TYR A 3 9.12 -16.57 -6.52
N ASP A 4 10.21 -17.25 -6.83
CA ASP A 4 11.41 -17.27 -6.01
C ASP A 4 12.12 -15.91 -6.04
N ASP A 5 12.18 -15.28 -7.22
CA ASP A 5 12.68 -13.92 -7.40
C ASP A 5 11.83 -12.93 -6.60
N LEU A 6 10.49 -13.01 -6.72
CA LEU A 6 9.56 -12.13 -6.01
C LEU A 6 9.71 -12.28 -4.50
N LYS A 7 9.79 -13.52 -4.01
CA LYS A 7 10.02 -13.82 -2.59
C LYS A 7 11.34 -13.23 -2.11
N SER A 8 12.42 -13.42 -2.86
CA SER A 8 13.76 -12.93 -2.49
C SER A 8 13.81 -11.41 -2.41
N ARG A 9 13.25 -10.72 -3.41
CA ARG A 9 13.15 -9.25 -3.40
C ARG A 9 12.26 -8.71 -2.28
N LEU A 10 11.18 -9.42 -1.92
CA LEU A 10 10.37 -9.03 -0.76
C LEU A 10 11.14 -9.20 0.55
N GLN A 11 11.97 -10.23 0.68
CA GLN A 11 12.81 -10.44 1.84
C GLN A 11 13.86 -9.32 1.99
N GLU A 12 14.44 -8.84 0.89
CA GLU A 12 15.31 -7.65 0.88
C GLU A 12 14.60 -6.39 1.38
N LEU A 13 13.28 -6.30 1.19
CA LEU A 13 12.42 -5.23 1.73
C LEU A 13 11.91 -5.53 3.16
N GLY A 14 12.47 -6.53 3.84
CA GLY A 14 12.05 -6.92 5.19
C GLY A 14 10.68 -7.58 5.27
N VAL A 15 10.15 -8.08 4.14
CA VAL A 15 8.88 -8.80 4.08
C VAL A 15 9.13 -10.29 3.82
N ASN A 16 8.84 -11.12 4.82
CA ASN A 16 8.96 -12.57 4.68
C ASN A 16 7.61 -13.18 4.28
N LEU A 17 7.47 -13.56 3.00
CA LEU A 17 6.31 -14.28 2.48
C LEU A 17 6.70 -15.68 1.99
N SER A 18 5.84 -16.66 2.26
CA SER A 18 5.98 -17.99 1.64
C SER A 18 5.47 -17.98 0.19
N ILE A 19 5.95 -18.91 -0.63
CA ILE A 19 5.42 -19.12 -1.99
C ILE A 19 3.92 -19.44 -1.93
N GLY A 20 3.46 -20.20 -0.93
CA GLY A 20 2.04 -20.46 -0.70
C GLY A 20 1.21 -19.19 -0.48
N THR A 21 1.76 -18.19 0.20
CA THR A 21 1.11 -16.87 0.35
C THR A 21 1.07 -16.11 -0.97
N LEU A 22 2.16 -16.12 -1.75
CA LEU A 22 2.20 -15.45 -3.07
C LEU A 22 1.23 -16.11 -4.07
N LEU A 23 1.11 -17.44 -4.05
CA LEU A 23 0.09 -18.19 -4.80
C LEU A 23 -1.32 -17.76 -4.41
N ARG A 24 -1.59 -17.61 -3.11
CA ARG A 24 -2.87 -17.11 -2.60
C ARG A 24 -3.13 -15.70 -3.06
N TYR A 25 -2.16 -14.78 -2.95
CA TYR A 25 -2.29 -13.40 -3.39
C TYR A 25 -2.63 -13.31 -4.87
N ARG A 26 -1.93 -14.07 -5.73
CA ARG A 26 -2.27 -14.17 -7.14
C ARG A 26 -3.70 -14.66 -7.35
N ARG A 27 -4.11 -15.73 -6.66
CA ARG A 27 -5.45 -16.32 -6.81
C ARG A 27 -6.58 -15.36 -6.44
N VAL A 28 -6.36 -14.50 -5.44
CA VAL A 28 -7.38 -13.53 -4.98
C VAL A 28 -7.25 -12.15 -5.64
N GLY A 29 -6.36 -11.99 -6.63
CA GLY A 29 -6.20 -10.71 -7.34
C GLY A 29 -5.46 -9.61 -6.57
N LEU A 30 -4.58 -9.99 -5.63
CA LEU A 30 -3.69 -9.05 -4.91
C LEU A 30 -2.35 -8.80 -5.62
N LEU A 31 -2.06 -9.58 -6.66
CA LEU A 31 -0.93 -9.37 -7.56
C LEU A 31 -1.46 -9.02 -8.96
N PRO A 32 -0.69 -8.28 -9.77
CA PRO A 32 -1.05 -8.05 -11.16
C PRO A 32 -1.07 -9.36 -11.95
N GLU A 33 -1.70 -9.33 -13.12
CA GLU A 33 -1.73 -10.50 -14.00
C GLU A 33 -0.32 -10.90 -14.41
N ALA A 34 -0.04 -12.19 -14.25
CA ALA A 34 1.24 -12.79 -14.60
C ALA A 34 1.12 -13.52 -15.93
N LYS A 35 2.15 -13.43 -16.77
CA LYS A 35 2.24 -14.23 -17.98
C LYS A 35 2.45 -15.69 -17.58
N LYS A 36 1.74 -16.58 -18.24
CA LYS A 36 1.84 -18.02 -18.03
C LYS A 36 2.41 -18.66 -19.28
N SER A 37 3.47 -19.41 -19.13
CA SER A 37 4.01 -20.30 -20.16
C SER A 37 3.92 -21.75 -19.71
N HIS A 38 3.82 -22.67 -20.67
CA HIS A 38 3.94 -24.09 -20.40
C HIS A 38 5.42 -24.42 -20.20
N GLY A 39 5.79 -24.93 -19.02
CA GLY A 39 7.19 -25.30 -18.71
C GLY A 39 7.67 -26.60 -19.39
N GLY A 40 6.85 -27.21 -20.24
CA GLY A 40 7.14 -28.47 -20.93
C GLY A 40 6.66 -29.72 -20.17
N ARG A 41 7.00 -30.91 -20.72
CA ARG A 41 6.53 -32.21 -20.20
C ARG A 41 7.08 -32.46 -18.79
N GLY A 42 6.19 -32.68 -17.82
CA GLY A 42 6.56 -32.97 -16.43
C GLY A 42 6.93 -31.73 -15.59
N ARG A 43 6.83 -30.52 -16.15
CA ARG A 43 7.03 -29.26 -15.42
C ARG A 43 5.72 -28.49 -15.33
N GLY A 44 5.47 -27.88 -14.17
CA GLY A 44 4.32 -27.01 -13.95
C GLY A 44 4.37 -25.74 -14.82
N PRO A 45 3.31 -24.91 -14.79
CA PRO A 45 3.30 -23.64 -15.51
C PRO A 45 4.39 -22.70 -14.96
N GLU A 46 5.15 -22.10 -15.86
CA GLU A 46 6.07 -21.03 -15.54
C GLU A 46 5.27 -19.71 -15.42
N ILE A 47 5.48 -19.01 -14.31
CA ILE A 47 4.77 -17.78 -13.99
C ILE A 47 5.77 -16.63 -14.03
N ASP A 48 5.51 -15.67 -14.90
CA ASP A 48 6.31 -14.47 -15.06
C ASP A 48 5.48 -13.24 -14.63
N PHE A 49 5.79 -12.73 -13.44
CA PHE A 49 5.20 -11.52 -12.90
C PHE A 49 5.85 -10.26 -13.47
N PRO A 50 5.05 -9.21 -13.71
CA PRO A 50 5.60 -7.90 -14.04
C PRO A 50 6.27 -7.28 -12.81
N VAL A 51 7.08 -6.23 -13.03
CA VAL A 51 7.90 -5.61 -11.97
C VAL A 51 7.06 -5.00 -10.84
N GLU A 52 5.85 -4.56 -11.16
CA GLU A 52 4.86 -3.99 -10.23
C GLU A 52 4.40 -5.01 -9.19
N ALA A 53 4.52 -6.31 -9.44
CA ALA A 53 4.12 -7.36 -8.50
C ALA A 53 4.88 -7.26 -7.17
N LEU A 54 6.11 -6.77 -7.17
CA LEU A 54 6.88 -6.51 -5.95
C LEU A 54 6.20 -5.44 -5.08
N ALA A 55 5.85 -4.31 -5.69
CA ALA A 55 5.21 -3.20 -5.02
C ALA A 55 3.81 -3.56 -4.52
N GLU A 56 3.02 -4.30 -5.31
CA GLU A 56 1.68 -4.74 -4.91
C GLU A 56 1.71 -5.78 -3.79
N ALA A 57 2.63 -6.76 -3.85
CA ALA A 57 2.79 -7.74 -2.79
C ALA A 57 3.22 -7.09 -1.47
N TYR A 58 4.16 -6.13 -1.53
CA TYR A 58 4.60 -5.36 -0.37
C TYR A 58 3.43 -4.56 0.23
N ALA A 59 2.69 -3.83 -0.59
CA ALA A 59 1.55 -3.03 -0.15
C ALA A 59 0.46 -3.88 0.50
N ALA A 60 0.11 -5.01 -0.11
CA ALA A 60 -0.83 -5.96 0.47
C ALA A 60 -0.34 -6.49 1.82
N ARG A 61 0.96 -6.84 1.94
CA ARG A 61 1.51 -7.33 3.19
C ARG A 61 1.40 -6.29 4.30
N LYS A 62 1.74 -5.03 4.03
CA LYS A 62 1.65 -3.95 5.02
C LYS A 62 0.23 -3.71 5.51
N LEU A 63 -0.79 -3.96 4.69
CA LEU A 63 -2.16 -3.92 5.17
C LEU A 63 -2.48 -5.05 6.16
N PHE A 64 -1.97 -6.26 5.90
CA PHE A 64 -2.16 -7.41 6.82
C PHE A 64 -1.37 -7.31 8.13
N ASP A 65 -0.45 -6.35 8.25
CA ASP A 65 0.27 -6.06 9.49
C ASP A 65 -0.50 -5.08 10.40
N ASN A 66 -1.62 -4.51 9.94
CA ASN A 66 -2.49 -3.68 10.79
C ASN A 66 -3.22 -4.52 11.84
N GLU A 67 -3.53 -3.91 12.98
CA GLU A 67 -4.37 -4.50 14.03
C GLU A 67 -5.70 -3.73 14.17
N PRO A 68 -6.86 -4.42 14.20
CA PRO A 68 -7.02 -5.86 13.99
C PRO A 68 -6.68 -6.27 12.55
N ARG A 69 -6.12 -7.47 12.40
CA ARG A 69 -5.75 -7.99 11.08
C ARG A 69 -6.93 -7.99 10.11
N PRO A 70 -6.85 -7.29 8.96
CA PRO A 70 -7.96 -7.23 8.02
C PRO A 70 -8.17 -8.57 7.32
N LYS A 71 -9.44 -8.82 6.94
CA LYS A 71 -9.80 -9.98 6.11
C LYS A 71 -9.23 -9.81 4.70
N THR A 72 -9.07 -10.93 3.99
CA THR A 72 -8.49 -10.93 2.63
C THR A 72 -9.34 -10.09 1.68
N GLU A 73 -10.67 -10.22 1.78
CA GLU A 73 -11.66 -9.50 0.97
C GLU A 73 -11.53 -7.99 1.17
N THR A 74 -11.24 -7.54 2.40
CA THR A 74 -11.00 -6.13 2.73
C THR A 74 -9.75 -5.60 2.02
N VAL A 75 -8.66 -6.36 2.01
CA VAL A 75 -7.42 -5.97 1.33
C VAL A 75 -7.60 -5.96 -0.20
N VAL A 76 -8.36 -6.92 -0.75
CA VAL A 76 -8.71 -6.95 -2.17
C VAL A 76 -9.55 -5.73 -2.55
N LYS A 77 -10.58 -5.41 -1.75
CA LYS A 77 -11.43 -4.23 -1.97
C LYS A 77 -10.61 -2.93 -1.89
N ALA A 78 -9.72 -2.81 -0.92
CA ALA A 78 -8.81 -1.66 -0.79
C ALA A 78 -7.93 -1.48 -2.04
N ARG A 79 -7.35 -2.57 -2.56
CA ARG A 79 -6.59 -2.56 -3.82
C ARG A 79 -7.44 -2.10 -5.00
N GLN A 80 -8.67 -2.60 -5.13
CA GLN A 80 -9.56 -2.22 -6.23
C GLN A 80 -9.90 -0.73 -6.20
N ILE A 81 -10.34 -0.22 -5.04
CA ILE A 81 -10.64 1.20 -4.83
C ILE A 81 -9.41 2.07 -5.16
N ALA A 82 -8.23 1.65 -4.71
CA ALA A 82 -6.97 2.33 -4.99
C ALA A 82 -6.64 2.41 -6.49
N LEU A 83 -6.80 1.30 -7.22
CA LEU A 83 -6.54 1.26 -8.66
C LEU A 83 -7.55 2.10 -9.45
N GLU A 84 -8.83 2.05 -9.07
CA GLU A 84 -9.87 2.87 -9.70
C GLU A 84 -9.59 4.37 -9.51
N ALA A 85 -9.19 4.78 -8.30
CA ALA A 85 -8.81 6.17 -8.02
C ALA A 85 -7.60 6.61 -8.84
N LEU A 86 -6.59 5.73 -9.01
CA LEU A 86 -5.44 6.01 -9.88
C LEU A 86 -5.82 6.13 -11.35
N GLU A 87 -6.71 5.27 -11.84
CA GLU A 87 -7.15 5.26 -13.24
C GLU A 87 -7.94 6.52 -13.58
N LYS A 88 -8.84 6.95 -12.69
CA LYS A 88 -9.63 8.18 -12.84
C LYS A 88 -8.83 9.45 -12.54
N GLY A 89 -7.73 9.34 -11.79
CA GLY A 89 -6.98 10.50 -11.29
C GLY A 89 -7.73 11.25 -10.20
N GLU A 90 -8.48 10.52 -9.35
CA GLU A 90 -9.34 11.00 -8.27
C GLU A 90 -8.87 10.43 -6.92
N ILE A 91 -7.60 10.61 -6.60
CA ILE A 91 -6.94 10.09 -5.41
C ILE A 91 -7.42 10.82 -4.15
N PHE A 92 -7.68 12.13 -4.22
CA PHE A 92 -8.26 12.92 -3.13
C PHE A 92 -9.67 12.44 -2.77
N ALA A 93 -10.42 11.84 -3.69
CA ALA A 93 -11.72 11.24 -3.38
C ALA A 93 -11.62 10.06 -2.39
N LEU A 94 -10.42 9.49 -2.19
CA LEU A 94 -10.17 8.51 -1.12
C LEU A 94 -10.12 9.14 0.28
N LEU A 95 -9.88 10.44 0.36
CA LEU A 95 -9.75 11.21 1.60
C LEU A 95 -10.92 12.17 1.83
N ALA A 96 -11.61 12.55 0.76
CA ALA A 96 -12.77 13.42 0.80
C ALA A 96 -14.05 12.63 1.15
N ASP A 97 -14.93 13.28 1.90
CA ASP A 97 -16.33 12.94 1.96
C ASP A 97 -17.14 14.14 1.44
N ASP A 98 -18.19 13.88 0.67
CA ASP A 98 -19.05 14.93 0.10
C ASP A 98 -19.85 15.69 1.18
N GLN A 99 -19.92 15.17 2.41
CA GLN A 99 -20.69 15.74 3.53
C GLN A 99 -19.89 16.00 4.81
N GLY A 100 -18.56 15.82 4.79
CA GLY A 100 -17.72 16.02 5.98
C GLY A 100 -17.94 14.97 7.09
N VAL A 101 -18.57 13.84 6.78
CA VAL A 101 -18.79 12.69 7.66
C VAL A 101 -17.90 11.54 7.20
N PHE A 102 -17.47 10.65 8.10
CA PHE A 102 -16.73 9.47 7.64
C PHE A 102 -17.68 8.57 6.80
N PRO A 103 -17.38 8.28 5.52
CA PRO A 103 -18.25 7.47 4.70
C PRO A 103 -18.33 6.05 5.30
N TYR A 104 -19.41 5.32 5.02
CA TYR A 104 -19.62 3.96 5.56
C TYR A 104 -18.46 3.00 5.19
N ASP A 105 -17.76 3.29 4.09
CA ASP A 105 -16.59 2.55 3.62
C ASP A 105 -15.25 3.20 4.00
N PHE A 106 -15.22 4.17 4.94
CA PHE A 106 -14.03 4.92 5.35
C PHE A 106 -12.82 4.02 5.64
N GLN A 107 -13.03 2.90 6.34
CA GLN A 107 -11.95 1.96 6.62
C GLN A 107 -11.35 1.35 5.33
N SER A 108 -12.19 1.06 4.33
CA SER A 108 -11.72 0.55 3.03
C SER A 108 -10.97 1.61 2.25
N ARG A 109 -11.41 2.88 2.29
CA ARG A 109 -10.70 4.01 1.65
C ARG A 109 -9.38 4.34 2.33
N LEU A 110 -9.34 4.29 3.66
CA LEU A 110 -8.10 4.43 4.43
C LEU A 110 -7.11 3.31 4.10
N PHE A 111 -7.58 2.07 4.00
CA PHE A 111 -6.74 0.96 3.53
C PHE A 111 -6.32 1.12 2.07
N ALA A 112 -7.19 1.65 1.20
CA ALA A 112 -6.83 1.94 -0.19
C ALA A 112 -5.69 2.98 -0.25
N MET A 113 -5.77 4.06 0.52
CA MET A 113 -4.72 5.07 0.63
C MET A 113 -3.41 4.48 1.18
N ASN A 114 -3.49 3.68 2.24
CA ASN A 114 -2.32 3.01 2.80
C ASN A 114 -1.69 2.02 1.81
N TRP A 115 -2.51 1.31 1.03
CA TRP A 115 -2.03 0.44 -0.03
C TRP A 115 -1.32 1.25 -1.13
N LEU A 116 -1.92 2.33 -1.62
CA LEU A 116 -1.33 3.23 -2.62
C LEU A 116 0.01 3.78 -2.16
N LYS A 117 0.07 4.27 -0.92
CA LYS A 117 1.31 4.78 -0.32
C LYS A 117 2.42 3.75 -0.35
N ASN A 118 2.17 2.54 0.14
CA ASN A 118 3.17 1.48 0.19
C ASN A 118 3.55 0.98 -1.20
N ARG A 119 2.59 0.90 -2.13
CA ARG A 119 2.86 0.51 -3.52
C ARG A 119 3.75 1.53 -4.20
N GLU A 120 3.39 2.81 -4.16
CA GLU A 120 4.11 3.87 -4.87
C GLU A 120 5.49 4.10 -4.31
N PHE A 121 5.66 3.95 -2.99
CA PHE A 121 6.95 3.97 -2.34
C PHE A 121 7.93 2.95 -2.95
N ILE A 122 7.51 1.68 -3.05
CA ILE A 122 8.36 0.62 -3.63
C ILE A 122 8.46 0.76 -5.15
N ARG A 123 7.37 1.12 -5.83
CA ARG A 123 7.35 1.30 -7.30
C ARG A 123 8.33 2.38 -7.76
N GLN A 124 8.49 3.45 -6.98
CA GLN A 124 9.42 4.53 -7.26
C GLN A 124 10.86 4.24 -6.78
N GLY A 125 11.12 3.06 -6.23
CA GLY A 125 12.46 2.57 -5.91
C GLY A 125 12.95 2.87 -4.49
N PHE A 126 12.09 3.39 -3.62
CA PHE A 126 12.45 3.65 -2.22
C PHE A 126 12.44 2.38 -1.37
N LYS A 127 13.28 2.37 -0.32
CA LYS A 127 13.45 1.24 0.61
C LYS A 127 12.82 1.53 1.96
N PRO A 128 12.23 0.53 2.64
CA PRO A 128 11.68 0.72 3.98
C PRO A 128 12.71 1.37 4.93
N GLY A 129 12.31 2.49 5.53
CA GLY A 129 13.21 3.30 6.37
C GLY A 129 13.72 4.57 5.70
N ASP A 130 13.60 4.71 4.38
CA ASP A 130 13.91 5.96 3.69
C ASP A 130 12.98 7.09 4.18
N ASN A 131 13.57 8.25 4.47
CA ASN A 131 12.80 9.44 4.80
C ASN A 131 12.23 10.03 3.52
N VAL A 132 10.90 9.93 3.37
CA VAL A 132 10.19 10.43 2.20
C VAL A 132 8.94 11.22 2.58
N ILE A 133 8.57 12.13 1.69
CA ILE A 133 7.27 12.78 1.64
C ILE A 133 6.42 12.05 0.61
N PHE A 134 5.23 11.64 1.04
CA PHE A 134 4.17 11.20 0.15
C PHE A 134 3.29 12.41 -0.17
N ALA A 135 3.24 12.80 -1.44
CA ALA A 135 2.45 13.92 -1.92
C ALA A 135 1.49 13.47 -3.02
N ILE A 136 0.29 14.06 -3.01
CA ILE A 136 -0.65 13.99 -4.12
C ILE A 136 -0.51 15.30 -4.89
N GLY A 137 0.01 15.21 -6.11
CA GLY A 137 0.16 16.34 -7.03
C GLY A 137 -0.90 16.30 -8.14
N SER A 138 -0.85 17.26 -9.05
CA SER A 138 -1.64 17.25 -10.28
C SER A 138 -0.74 17.40 -11.48
N LYS A 139 -0.96 16.57 -12.51
CA LYS A 139 -0.28 16.65 -13.81
C LYS A 139 -1.31 16.48 -14.92
N ASN A 140 -1.40 17.45 -15.81
CA ASN A 140 -2.37 17.48 -16.92
C ASN A 140 -3.83 17.29 -16.46
N GLY A 141 -4.20 17.90 -15.32
CA GLY A 141 -5.56 17.80 -14.77
C GLY A 141 -5.89 16.45 -14.12
N ARG A 142 -4.91 15.54 -14.00
CA ARG A 142 -5.06 14.26 -13.29
C ARG A 142 -4.21 14.27 -12.03
N GLU A 143 -4.76 13.72 -10.95
CA GLU A 143 -4.00 13.56 -9.72
C GLU A 143 -2.96 12.45 -9.85
N ILE A 144 -1.77 12.69 -9.33
CA ILE A 144 -0.64 11.76 -9.37
C ILE A 144 -0.01 11.63 -7.99
N ILE A 145 0.60 10.48 -7.73
CA ILE A 145 1.37 10.25 -6.50
C ILE A 145 2.84 10.52 -6.77
N GLU A 146 3.41 11.39 -5.96
CA GLU A 146 4.84 11.68 -5.94
C GLU A 146 5.42 11.27 -4.58
N VAL A 147 6.46 10.44 -4.60
CA VAL A 147 7.26 10.13 -3.42
C VAL A 147 8.59 10.87 -3.55
N LYS A 148 8.84 11.83 -2.65
CA LYS A 148 10.04 12.69 -2.69
C LYS A 148 10.94 12.41 -1.50
N PRO A 149 12.28 12.41 -1.65
CA PRO A 149 13.19 12.37 -0.51
C PRO A 149 12.93 13.52 0.46
N ASP A 150 12.97 13.24 1.76
CA ASP A 150 12.93 14.24 2.85
C ASP A 150 14.23 14.15 3.67
N PRO A 151 15.37 14.61 3.12
CA PRO A 151 16.67 14.51 3.78
C PRO A 151 16.72 15.26 5.12
N GLY A 152 15.84 16.25 5.33
CA GLY A 152 15.73 16.98 6.59
C GLY A 152 14.83 16.31 7.64
N GLY A 153 14.13 15.23 7.27
CA GLY A 153 13.14 14.55 8.11
C GLY A 153 12.05 15.49 8.63
N ARG A 154 11.74 16.55 7.89
CA ARG A 154 10.78 17.57 8.34
C ARG A 154 9.39 16.97 8.51
N ALA A 155 8.95 16.13 7.58
CA ALA A 155 7.68 15.44 7.68
C ALA A 155 7.63 14.54 8.93
N LEU A 156 8.72 13.81 9.20
CA LEU A 156 8.80 12.93 10.36
C LEU A 156 8.77 13.72 11.68
N LYS A 157 9.41 14.90 11.73
CA LYS A 157 9.35 15.81 12.90
C LYS A 157 7.94 16.34 13.11
N SER A 158 7.28 16.86 12.07
CA SER A 158 5.92 17.39 12.15
C SER A 158 4.91 16.33 12.60
N VAL A 159 5.04 15.08 12.14
CA VAL A 159 4.18 13.97 12.60
C VAL A 159 4.41 13.66 14.08
N LYS A 160 5.68 13.61 14.54
CA LYS A 160 5.99 13.39 15.96
C LYS A 160 5.41 14.48 16.86
N GLU A 161 5.48 15.73 16.43
CA GLU A 161 4.88 16.86 17.13
C GLU A 161 3.35 16.74 17.18
N ALA A 162 2.69 16.45 16.06
CA ALA A 162 1.24 16.25 16.01
C ALA A 162 0.78 15.11 16.94
N VAL A 163 1.49 13.97 16.95
CA VAL A 163 1.21 12.84 17.86
C VAL A 163 1.39 13.25 19.33
N LYS A 164 2.43 14.01 19.64
CA LYS A 164 2.67 14.54 20.99
C LYS A 164 1.50 15.42 21.43
N TYR A 165 1.09 16.38 20.59
CA TYR A 165 -0.06 17.25 20.87
C TYR A 165 -1.35 16.47 21.07
N SER A 166 -1.65 15.46 20.24
CA SER A 166 -2.83 14.62 20.42
C SER A 166 -2.82 13.83 21.73
N LYS A 167 -1.67 13.28 22.13
CA LYS A 167 -1.53 12.57 23.42
C LYS A 167 -1.75 13.51 24.60
N GLU A 168 -1.15 14.70 24.58
CA GLU A 168 -1.35 15.72 25.62
C GLU A 168 -2.81 16.15 25.72
N ALA A 169 -3.51 16.31 24.59
CA ALA A 169 -4.93 16.64 24.58
C ALA A 169 -5.81 15.53 25.20
N GLN A 170 -5.51 14.26 24.91
CA GLN A 170 -6.21 13.12 25.51
C GLN A 170 -5.98 13.02 27.02
N GLU A 171 -4.76 13.29 27.50
CA GLU A 171 -4.47 13.32 28.93
C GLU A 171 -5.18 14.46 29.66
N ARG A 172 -5.28 15.65 29.05
CA ARG A 172 -6.05 16.77 29.61
C ARG A 172 -7.53 16.42 29.76
N GLN A 173 -8.14 15.78 28.76
CA GLN A 173 -9.54 15.34 28.83
C GLN A 173 -9.78 14.27 29.91
N LYS A 174 -8.80 13.39 30.16
CA LYS A 174 -8.89 12.38 31.23
C LYS A 174 -8.74 12.99 32.62
N ARG A 175 -8.03 14.10 32.77
CA ARG A 175 -7.85 14.81 34.05
C ARG A 175 -9.01 15.75 34.40
N SER A 176 -9.85 16.11 33.42
CA SER A 176 -11.03 16.95 33.61
C SER A 176 -12.34 16.16 33.85
N ARG A 177 -12.25 14.84 34.03
CA ARG A 177 -13.35 13.94 34.41
C ARG A 177 -13.05 13.36 35.78
#